data_AF-A0A257KLE0-F1
#
_entry.id   AF-A0A257KLE0-F1
#
_cell.length_a   1.000
_cell.length_b   1.000
_cell.length_c   1.000
_cell.angle_alpha   90.00
_cell.angle_beta   90.00
_cell.angle_gamma   90.00
#
_symmetry.space_group_name_H-M   'P 1'
#
loop_
_entity.id
_entity.type
_entity.pdbx_description
1 polymer ?
#
loop_
_entity_poly.entity_id
_entity_poly.type
_entity_poly.pdbx_seq_one_letter_code
_entity_poly.pdbx_strand_id
1 'polypeptide(L)' 'MSRARLLEDLQKANDAYAMAKRSFADAKFLARNGMASNVTFAAHVEHVAFHRWVRAHAAIDAHKGH' A
#
# COMPACT_ATOMS: atom_id res chain seq x y z
N MET A 1 -10.11 20.04 0.44
CA MET A 1 -9.11 19.45 -0.49
C MET A 1 -9.69 19.46 -1.90
N SER A 2 -8.87 19.67 -2.93
CA SER A 2 -9.34 19.60 -4.31
C SER A 2 -9.37 18.15 -4.82
N ARG A 3 -10.26 17.86 -5.77
CA ARG A 3 -10.31 16.55 -6.46
C ARG A 3 -8.97 16.15 -7.07
N ALA A 4 -8.24 17.10 -7.66
CA ALA A 4 -6.91 16.84 -8.23
C ALA A 4 -5.92 16.33 -7.19
N ARG A 5 -5.93 16.93 -5.98
CA ARG A 5 -5.07 16.49 -4.90
C ARG A 5 -5.43 15.10 -4.38
N LEU A 6 -6.72 14.80 -4.26
CA LEU A 6 -7.19 13.47 -3.84
C LEU A 6 -6.77 12.36 -4.83
N LEU A 7 -6.81 12.64 -6.13
CA LEU A 7 -6.34 11.70 -7.15
C LEU A 7 -4.82 11.48 -7.08
N GLU A 8 -4.05 12.55 -6.83
CA GLU A 8 -2.60 12.43 -6.61
C GLU A 8 -2.28 11.59 -5.37
N ASP A 9 -3.01 11.82 -4.28
CA ASP A 9 -2.85 11.06 -3.03
C ASP A 9 -3.25 9.58 -3.23
N LEU A 10 -4.30 9.29 -4.02
CA LEU A 10 -4.66 7.93 -4.41
C LEU A 10 -3.58 7.26 -5.26
N GLN A 11 -3.03 7.96 -6.25
CA GLN A 11 -1.98 7.42 -7.10
C GLN A 11 -0.74 7.04 -6.26
N LYS A 12 -0.33 7.93 -5.34
CA LYS A 12 0.77 7.65 -4.42
C LYS A 12 0.48 6.45 -3.51
N ALA A 13 -0.77 6.33 -3.03
CA ALA A 13 -1.16 5.19 -2.20
C ALA A 13 -1.19 3.88 -2.99
N ASN A 14 -1.62 3.89 -4.26
CA ASN A 14 -1.55 2.76 -5.19
C ASN A 14 -0.11 2.29 -5.37
N ASP A 15 0.80 3.20 -5.73
CA ASP A 15 2.20 2.87 -6.01
C ASP A 15 2.88 2.30 -4.77
N ALA A 16 2.67 2.94 -3.61
CA ALA A 16 3.19 2.47 -2.33
C ALA A 16 2.65 1.07 -1.97
N TYR A 17 1.35 0.81 -2.21
CA TYR A 17 0.75 -0.49 -1.92
C TYR A 17 1.26 -1.59 -2.85
N ALA A 18 1.38 -1.30 -4.15
CA ALA A 18 1.94 -2.24 -5.12
C ALA A 18 3.40 -2.61 -4.80
N MET A 19 4.22 -1.61 -4.44
CA MET A 19 5.60 -1.84 -4.01
C MET A 19 5.68 -2.68 -2.73
N ALA A 20 4.86 -2.38 -1.73
CA ALA A 20 4.85 -3.11 -0.47
C ALA A 20 4.40 -4.58 -0.65
N LYS A 21 3.39 -4.83 -1.49
CA LYS A 21 2.99 -6.20 -1.87
C LYS A 21 4.11 -6.98 -2.52
N ARG A 22 4.86 -6.36 -3.45
CA ARG A 22 6.00 -7.00 -4.11
C ARG A 22 7.09 -7.33 -3.10
N SER A 23 7.47 -6.37 -2.26
CA SER A 23 8.46 -6.57 -1.20
C SER A 23 8.07 -7.69 -0.23
N PHE A 24 6.79 -7.78 0.14
CA PHE A 24 6.31 -8.87 0.99
C PHE A 24 6.37 -10.24 0.29
N ALA A 25 6.01 -10.30 -1.00
CA ALA A 25 6.16 -11.52 -1.79
C ALA A 25 7.63 -11.96 -1.89
N ASP A 26 8.54 -11.02 -2.13
CA ASP A 26 9.98 -11.28 -2.19
C ASP A 26 10.50 -11.78 -0.84
N ALA A 27 10.11 -11.14 0.27
CA ALA A 27 10.48 -11.58 1.61
C ALA A 27 9.98 -13.00 1.91
N LYS A 28 8.74 -13.34 1.51
CA LYS A 28 8.20 -14.70 1.64
C LYS A 28 8.97 -15.71 0.80
N PHE A 29 9.39 -15.33 -0.41
CA PHE A 29 10.19 -16.17 -1.27
C PHE A 29 11.56 -16.46 -0.63
N LEU A 30 12.26 -15.42 -0.16
CA LEU A 30 13.55 -15.57 0.53
C LEU A 30 13.43 -16.47 1.76
N ALA A 31 12.43 -16.24 2.61
CA ALA A 31 12.19 -17.06 3.81
C ALA A 31 11.97 -18.54 3.48
N ARG A 32 11.20 -18.84 2.43
CA ARG A 32 10.95 -20.21 1.98
C ARG A 32 12.20 -20.92 1.46
N ASN A 33 13.18 -20.17 0.97
CA ASN A 33 14.45 -20.71 0.47
C ASN A 33 15.58 -20.67 1.52
N GLY A 34 15.24 -20.46 2.81
CA GLY A 34 16.23 -20.41 3.90
C GLY A 34 17.16 -19.20 3.85
N MET A 35 16.80 -18.17 3.07
CA MET A 35 17.58 -16.94 2.95
C MET A 35 17.17 -15.94 4.02
N ALA A 36 18.14 -15.09 4.43
CA ALA A 36 17.87 -13.98 5.32
C ALA A 36 16.76 -13.09 4.75
N SER A 37 15.74 -12.84 5.55
CA SER A 37 14.56 -12.07 5.18
C SER A 37 13.91 -11.49 6.43
N ASN A 38 13.19 -10.38 6.28
CA ASN A 38 12.39 -9.80 7.36
C ASN A 38 10.91 -9.79 6.97
N VAL A 39 10.31 -10.99 6.94
CA VAL A 39 8.92 -11.21 6.54
C VAL A 39 7.96 -10.40 7.42
N THR A 40 8.20 -10.34 8.73
CA THR A 40 7.35 -9.60 9.67
C THR A 40 7.35 -8.11 9.38
N PHE A 41 8.51 -7.51 9.12
CA PHE A 41 8.59 -6.10 8.74
C PHE A 41 7.92 -5.84 7.38
N ALA A 42 8.18 -6.67 6.38
CA ALA A 42 7.57 -6.52 5.06
C ALA A 42 6.04 -6.66 5.12
N ALA A 43 5.52 -7.58 5.94
CA ALA A 43 4.09 -7.71 6.20
C ALA A 43 3.50 -6.47 6.88
N HIS A 44 4.20 -5.91 7.88
CA HIS A 44 3.77 -4.67 8.54
C HIS A 44 3.70 -3.49 7.56
N VAL A 45 4.70 -3.33 6.69
CA VAL A 45 4.72 -2.29 5.66
C VAL A 45 3.58 -2.46 4.67
N GLU A 46 3.31 -3.68 4.19
CA GLU A 46 2.17 -3.98 3.31
C GLU A 46 0.84 -3.64 3.98
N HIS A 47 0.67 -4.00 5.24
CA HIS A 47 -0.55 -3.71 6.00
C HIS A 47 -0.79 -2.20 6.18
N VAL A 48 0.25 -1.43 6.52
CA VAL A 48 0.14 0.03 6.63
C VAL A 48 -0.16 0.67 5.28
N ALA A 49 0.47 0.20 4.21
CA ALA A 49 0.23 0.69 2.85
C ALA A 49 -1.21 0.38 2.39
N PHE A 50 -1.72 -0.82 2.69
CA PHE A 50 -3.11 -1.20 2.45
C PHE A 50 -4.10 -0.24 3.12
N HIS A 51 -3.90 0.06 4.41
CA HIS A 51 -4.80 0.98 5.12
C HIS A 51 -4.74 2.41 4.58
N ARG A 52 -3.57 2.88 4.13
CA ARG A 52 -3.44 4.18 3.44
C ARG A 52 -4.19 4.18 2.11
N TRP A 53 -4.07 3.11 1.34
CA TRP A 53 -4.79 2.90 0.09
C TRP A 53 -6.32 2.93 0.28
N VAL A 54 -6.83 2.18 1.26
CA VAL A 54 -8.27 2.18 1.60
C VAL A 54 -8.76 3.58 1.97
N ARG A 55 -7.99 4.32 2.79
CA ARG A 55 -8.36 5.70 3.19
C ARG A 55 -8.38 6.66 2.00
N ALA A 56 -7.44 6.54 1.07
CA ALA A 56 -7.40 7.39 -0.12
C ALA A 56 -8.61 7.14 -1.05
N HIS A 57 -9.01 5.88 -1.21
CA HIS A 57 -10.25 5.53 -1.91
C HIS A 57 -11.49 6.12 -1.24
N ALA A 58 -11.62 5.94 0.07
CA ALA A 58 -12.75 6.50 0.83
C ALA A 58 -12.83 8.03 0.72
N ALA A 59 -11.69 8.73 0.71
CA ALA A 59 -11.65 10.19 0.56
C ALA A 59 -12.13 10.67 -0.82
N ILE A 60 -11.82 9.91 -1.88
CA ILE A 60 -12.33 10.21 -3.23
C ILE A 60 -13.83 9.98 -3.32
N ASP A 61 -14.33 8.88 -2.76
CA ASP A 61 -15.75 8.56 -2.83
C ASP A 61 -16.59 9.54 -2.01
N ALA A 62 -16.10 9.97 -0.84
CA ALA A 62 -16.71 11.05 -0.06
C ALA A 62 -16.77 12.37 -0.84
N HIS A 63 -15.76 12.69 -1.65
CA HIS A 63 -15.75 13.90 -2.49
C HIS A 63 -16.74 13.80 -3.67
N LYS A 64 -17.11 12.60 -4.15
CA LYS A 64 -18.09 12.45 -5.24
C LYS A 64 -19.54 12.64 -4.79
N GLY A 65 -19.82 12.50 -3.50
CA GLY A 65 -21.17 12.58 -2.92
C GLY A 65 -21.64 13.99 -2.56
N HIS A 66 -20.87 15.02 -2.91
CA HIS A 66 -21.17 16.45 -2.76
C HIS A 66 -21.23 17.11 -4.14
#